data_AF-A0A1N6NPC2-F1
#
_entry.id   AF-A0A1N6NPC2-F1
#
_cell.length_a   1.000
_cell.length_b   1.000
_cell.length_c   1.000
_cell.angle_alpha   90.00
_cell.angle_beta   90.00
_cell.angle_gamma   90.00
#
_symmetry.space_group_name_H-M   'P 1'
#
loop_
_entity.id
_entity.type
_entity.pdbx_description
1 polymer ?
#
loop_
_entity_poly.entity_id
_entity_poly.type
_entity_poly.pdbx_seq_one_letter_code
_entity_poly.pdbx_strand_id
1 'polypeptide(L)'
;MSHASPAPLQLRQITSFFVGGGIRSLSGLPVEHLRFAQNGPMRAVDPNGDYISGQMYVQAYLQAEPRHPLPVVLWHGGGMTGANWESTPDGRPGWLDLLLRARFDVYVCDAVERGRAGWSRWPEIYTQAPLHRTLDEGWDMFRIGPAEGYRTHAQGRRAHDGQQFPVEAFDRFAAQWVPRWAGHEEATLAAYGALLTRMGRCIVVGHSQGGGFALEAARRWPGQVAAVAAIEPSGAPRPDALPDPPVSLPPHLCMWGDFLALHPIWLRYRENVDAYCRALQSAQVRVDRCDLPAEGLHGNSHFPMMDRNSDAVGRRLLDWLEACTAA
;
A
#
# COMPACT_ATOMS: atom_id res chain seq x y z
N MET A 1 -6.58 -30.10 -21.36
CA MET A 1 -5.24 -29.59 -21.73
C MET A 1 -4.40 -29.62 -20.47
N SER A 2 -3.21 -30.21 -20.53
CA SER A 2 -2.28 -30.32 -19.40
C SER A 2 -1.86 -28.93 -18.93
N HIS A 3 -2.41 -28.43 -17.82
CA HIS A 3 -1.87 -27.26 -17.15
C HIS A 3 -0.54 -27.67 -16.51
N ALA A 4 0.56 -27.48 -17.26
CA ALA A 4 1.88 -27.53 -16.65
C ALA A 4 1.88 -26.55 -15.47
N SER A 5 2.23 -27.04 -14.28
CA SER A 5 2.40 -26.16 -13.12
C SER A 5 3.39 -25.06 -13.50
N PRO A 6 3.11 -23.80 -13.13
CA PRO A 6 4.02 -22.71 -13.45
C PRO A 6 5.41 -23.00 -12.90
N ALA A 7 6.45 -22.55 -13.60
CA ALA A 7 7.83 -22.76 -13.18
C ALA A 7 8.02 -22.24 -11.73
N PRO A 8 8.84 -22.95 -10.93
CA PRO A 8 9.09 -22.55 -9.54
C PRO A 8 9.78 -21.18 -9.50
N LEU A 9 9.44 -20.38 -8.48
CA LEU A 9 10.17 -19.15 -8.15
C LEU A 9 11.53 -19.53 -7.55
N GLN A 10 12.60 -18.93 -8.07
CA GLN A 10 13.96 -19.16 -7.58
C GLN A 10 14.46 -17.92 -6.86
N LEU A 11 14.56 -18.00 -5.53
CA LEU A 11 15.01 -16.89 -4.69
C LEU A 11 16.36 -17.25 -4.06
N ARG A 12 17.32 -16.33 -4.11
CA ARG A 12 18.58 -16.46 -3.35
C ARG A 12 18.35 -16.29 -1.85
N GLN A 13 17.35 -15.47 -1.48
CA GLN A 13 17.09 -15.17 -0.08
C GLN A 13 15.66 -14.66 0.14
N ILE A 14 15.06 -15.08 1.26
CA ILE A 14 13.90 -14.44 1.87
C ILE A 14 14.38 -13.90 3.21
N THR A 15 14.21 -12.60 3.45
CA THR A 15 14.68 -11.95 4.69
C THR A 15 13.73 -10.85 5.12
N SER A 16 13.74 -10.50 6.40
CA SER A 16 12.90 -9.42 6.92
C SER A 16 13.63 -8.58 7.95
N PHE A 17 13.23 -7.34 8.10
CA PHE A 17 13.78 -6.43 9.10
C PHE A 17 12.77 -5.35 9.48
N PHE A 18 13.03 -4.71 10.63
CA PHE A 18 12.38 -3.47 11.02
C PHE A 18 13.29 -2.28 10.71
N VAL A 19 12.70 -1.12 10.43
CA VAL A 19 13.42 0.14 10.18
C VAL A 19 12.64 1.34 10.69
N GLY A 20 13.35 2.39 11.06
CA GLY A 20 12.75 3.57 11.70
C GLY A 20 12.36 3.32 13.15
N GLY A 21 11.49 4.19 13.66
CA GLY A 21 11.05 4.18 15.05
C GLY A 21 12.06 4.72 16.05
N GLY A 22 11.63 4.81 17.31
CA GLY A 22 12.46 5.26 18.42
C GLY A 22 11.85 4.91 19.77
N ILE A 23 12.66 5.07 20.81
CA ILE A 23 12.26 4.81 22.19
C ILE A 23 11.25 5.86 22.67
N ARG A 24 10.22 5.41 23.38
CA ARG A 24 9.22 6.21 24.09
C ARG A 24 9.09 5.65 25.51
N SER A 25 9.34 6.48 26.51
CA SER A 25 9.32 6.08 27.91
C SER A 25 8.00 6.50 28.56
N LEU A 26 7.35 5.58 29.25
CA LEU A 26 6.14 5.85 30.04
C LEU A 26 6.43 5.68 31.54
N SER A 27 5.78 6.49 32.37
CA SER A 27 5.87 6.43 33.83
C SER A 27 4.56 6.87 34.49
N GLY A 28 4.34 6.48 35.75
CA GLY A 28 3.17 6.88 36.53
C GLY A 28 1.85 6.16 36.18
N LEU A 29 1.91 5.11 35.36
CA LEU A 29 0.75 4.32 34.96
C LEU A 29 0.47 3.16 35.93
N PRO A 30 -0.80 2.76 36.14
CA PRO A 30 -1.15 1.69 37.05
C PRO A 30 -0.67 0.32 36.55
N VAL A 31 -0.21 -0.52 37.48
CA VAL A 31 0.13 -1.93 37.22
C VAL A 31 -1.16 -2.76 37.17
N GLU A 32 -1.39 -3.44 36.06
CA GLU A 32 -2.53 -4.33 35.90
C GLU A 32 -2.17 -5.77 36.28
N HIS A 33 -3.17 -6.58 36.67
CA HIS A 33 -2.97 -8.01 36.90
C HIS A 33 -3.79 -8.78 35.86
N LEU A 34 -3.11 -9.46 34.94
CA LEU A 34 -3.73 -10.10 33.79
C LEU A 34 -3.34 -11.58 33.68
N ARG A 35 -4.18 -12.36 33.00
CA ARG A 35 -3.92 -13.75 32.61
C ARG A 35 -3.70 -13.82 31.11
N PHE A 36 -2.52 -14.31 30.70
CA PHE A 36 -2.12 -14.36 29.29
C PHE A 36 -2.23 -15.74 28.64
N ALA A 37 -2.38 -16.80 29.45
CA ALA A 37 -2.47 -18.16 28.96
C ALA A 37 -3.67 -18.87 29.58
N GLN A 38 -4.29 -19.78 28.82
CA GLN A 38 -5.36 -20.64 29.32
C GLN A 38 -4.87 -21.36 30.58
N ASN A 39 -5.60 -21.20 31.69
CA ASN A 39 -5.26 -21.74 33.01
C ASN A 39 -3.92 -21.26 33.61
N GLY A 40 -3.21 -20.30 33.00
CA GLY A 40 -1.98 -19.73 33.57
C GLY A 40 -2.27 -18.79 34.75
N PRO A 41 -1.31 -18.54 35.67
CA PRO A 41 -1.53 -17.65 36.81
C PRO A 41 -1.76 -16.20 36.37
N MET A 42 -2.35 -15.39 37.26
CA MET A 42 -2.38 -13.93 37.11
C MET A 42 -0.95 -13.39 37.28
N ARG A 43 -0.53 -12.45 36.43
CA ARG A 43 0.77 -11.80 36.51
C ARG A 43 0.59 -10.28 36.51
N ALA A 44 1.42 -9.58 37.29
CA ALA A 44 1.54 -8.13 37.23
C ALA A 44 2.09 -7.70 35.85
N VAL A 45 1.49 -6.66 35.29
CA VAL A 45 1.83 -6.06 34.00
C VAL A 45 2.04 -4.58 34.27
N ASP A 46 3.31 -4.22 34.38
CA ASP A 46 3.72 -2.84 34.58
C ASP A 46 3.90 -2.17 33.21
N PRO A 47 3.05 -1.20 32.83
CA PRO A 47 3.18 -0.49 31.57
C PRO A 47 4.23 0.64 31.63
N ASN A 48 4.90 0.87 32.76
CA ASN A 48 5.97 1.85 32.88
C ASN A 48 7.29 1.30 32.33
N GLY A 49 8.00 2.10 31.54
CA GLY A 49 9.24 1.70 30.88
C GLY A 49 9.31 2.15 29.42
N ASP A 50 10.27 1.59 28.69
CA ASP A 50 10.61 1.97 27.33
C ASP A 50 9.88 1.11 26.28
N TYR A 51 9.35 1.77 25.26
CA TYR A 51 8.67 1.18 24.11
C TYR A 51 9.34 1.63 22.82
N ILE A 52 9.45 0.73 21.83
CA ILE A 52 9.80 1.11 20.46
C ILE A 52 8.51 1.50 19.72
N SER A 53 8.50 2.70 19.16
CA SER A 53 7.35 3.29 18.47
C SER A 53 7.77 3.96 17.16
N GLY A 54 6.93 3.86 16.12
CA GLY A 54 7.12 4.54 14.84
C GLY A 54 7.99 3.78 13.82
N GLN A 55 8.30 2.52 14.09
CA GLN A 55 9.00 1.62 13.17
C GLN A 55 8.06 1.06 12.10
N MET A 56 8.62 0.63 10.99
CA MET A 56 7.94 -0.16 9.96
C MET A 56 8.57 -1.56 9.85
N TYR A 57 7.84 -2.50 9.26
CA TYR A 57 8.32 -3.84 8.96
C TYR A 57 8.49 -4.03 7.45
N VAL A 58 9.53 -4.77 7.04
CA VAL A 58 9.82 -5.05 5.63
C VAL A 58 10.15 -6.52 5.46
N GLN A 59 9.51 -7.17 4.49
CA GLN A 59 9.80 -8.51 4.01
C GLN A 59 10.37 -8.42 2.59
N ALA A 60 11.57 -8.96 2.38
CA ALA A 60 12.26 -8.97 1.10
C ALA A 60 12.31 -10.38 0.49
N TYR A 61 12.10 -10.43 -0.82
CA TYR A 61 12.16 -11.61 -1.68
C TYR A 61 13.18 -11.33 -2.78
N LEU A 62 14.36 -11.94 -2.67
CA LEU A 62 15.50 -11.64 -3.53
C LEU A 62 15.70 -12.78 -4.53
N GLN A 63 15.70 -12.46 -5.82
CA GLN A 63 15.81 -13.40 -6.93
C GLN A 63 17.16 -14.12 -6.94
N ALA A 64 17.17 -15.39 -7.34
CA ALA A 64 18.44 -16.05 -7.64
C ALA A 64 19.15 -15.36 -8.83
N GLU A 65 18.35 -14.96 -9.83
CA GLU A 65 18.83 -14.33 -11.06
C GLU A 65 17.94 -13.10 -11.40
N PRO A 66 18.14 -11.96 -10.74
CA PRO A 66 17.35 -10.75 -11.03
C PRO A 66 17.59 -10.30 -12.48
N ARG A 67 16.51 -9.95 -13.19
CA ARG A 67 16.59 -9.36 -14.55
C ARG A 67 16.74 -7.84 -14.49
N HIS A 68 16.33 -7.23 -13.40
CA HIS A 68 16.29 -5.78 -13.23
C HIS A 68 17.29 -5.34 -12.15
N PRO A 69 18.03 -4.23 -12.38
CA PRO A 69 19.06 -3.77 -11.44
C PRO A 69 18.48 -3.08 -10.19
N LEU A 70 17.24 -2.60 -10.26
CA LEU A 70 16.57 -1.88 -9.19
C LEU A 70 15.48 -2.76 -8.57
N PRO A 71 15.41 -2.86 -7.23
CA PRO A 71 14.32 -3.57 -6.57
C PRO A 71 13.02 -2.75 -6.62
N VAL A 72 11.89 -3.44 -6.51
CA VAL A 72 10.56 -2.85 -6.38
C VAL A 72 10.12 -2.90 -4.92
N VAL A 73 9.67 -1.77 -4.38
CA VAL A 73 9.16 -1.64 -3.00
C VAL A 73 7.67 -1.37 -3.04
N LEU A 74 6.89 -2.22 -2.36
CA LEU A 74 5.43 -2.22 -2.38
C LEU A 74 4.86 -1.62 -1.10
N TRP A 75 4.12 -0.51 -1.22
CA TRP A 75 3.55 0.27 -0.11
C TRP A 75 2.03 0.23 -0.13
N HIS A 76 1.44 -0.48 0.84
CA HIS A 76 -0.01 -0.68 0.92
C HIS A 76 -0.80 0.60 1.27
N GLY A 77 -2.12 0.53 1.11
CA GLY A 77 -3.06 1.60 1.48
C GLY A 77 -3.42 1.69 2.97
N GLY A 78 -4.27 2.65 3.32
CA GLY A 78 -4.75 2.85 4.68
C GLY A 78 -5.67 1.71 5.15
N GLY A 79 -5.46 1.20 6.37
CA GLY A 79 -6.23 0.09 6.93
C GLY A 79 -5.82 -1.29 6.41
N MET A 80 -4.68 -1.40 5.70
CA MET A 80 -4.19 -2.64 5.08
C MET A 80 -2.78 -2.99 5.55
N THR A 81 -2.23 -4.11 5.10
CA THR A 81 -0.83 -4.56 5.32
C THR A 81 -0.19 -4.96 3.98
N GLY A 82 1.03 -5.52 4.02
CA GLY A 82 1.70 -6.14 2.89
C GLY A 82 0.88 -7.21 2.15
N ALA A 83 -0.09 -7.83 2.84
CA ALA A 83 -1.06 -8.75 2.24
C ALA A 83 -1.81 -8.15 1.04
N ASN A 84 -1.85 -6.81 0.92
CA ASN A 84 -2.38 -6.13 -0.27
C ASN A 84 -1.76 -6.57 -1.60
N TRP A 85 -0.56 -7.13 -1.55
CA TRP A 85 0.21 -7.48 -2.73
C TRP A 85 0.41 -8.98 -2.91
N GLU A 86 0.01 -9.78 -1.92
CA GLU A 86 0.30 -11.22 -1.85
C GLU A 86 -0.69 -12.04 -2.70
N SER A 87 -1.45 -12.97 -2.12
CA SER A 87 -2.52 -13.66 -2.84
C SER A 87 -3.79 -12.82 -2.81
N THR A 88 -4.58 -12.87 -3.90
CA THR A 88 -5.87 -12.19 -3.92
C THR A 88 -6.86 -12.86 -2.95
N PRO A 89 -7.94 -12.17 -2.52
CA PRO A 89 -8.93 -12.74 -1.60
C PRO A 89 -9.61 -14.01 -2.10
N ASP A 90 -9.72 -14.18 -3.43
CA ASP A 90 -10.25 -15.37 -4.09
C ASP A 90 -9.18 -16.46 -4.36
N GLY A 91 -7.94 -16.25 -3.93
CA GLY A 91 -6.87 -17.24 -3.93
C GLY A 91 -6.02 -17.29 -5.20
N ARG A 92 -6.15 -16.32 -6.11
CA ARG A 92 -5.24 -16.17 -7.26
C ARG A 92 -3.90 -15.58 -6.81
N PRO A 93 -2.82 -15.76 -7.58
CA PRO A 93 -1.60 -15.00 -7.39
C PRO A 93 -1.88 -13.49 -7.51
N GLY A 94 -1.30 -12.67 -6.64
CA GLY A 94 -1.33 -11.22 -6.76
C GLY A 94 0.00 -10.65 -7.26
N TRP A 95 0.18 -9.34 -7.09
CA TRP A 95 1.26 -8.62 -7.76
C TRP A 95 2.67 -8.91 -7.24
N LEU A 96 2.82 -9.43 -6.02
CA LEU A 96 4.10 -9.96 -5.54
C LEU A 96 4.56 -11.12 -6.44
N ASP A 97 3.70 -12.10 -6.72
CA ASP A 97 4.04 -13.23 -7.60
C ASP A 97 4.34 -12.73 -9.02
N LEU A 98 3.52 -11.82 -9.55
CA LEU A 98 3.72 -11.21 -10.87
C LEU A 98 5.09 -10.52 -11.00
N LEU A 99 5.50 -9.72 -10.02
CA LEU A 99 6.79 -9.03 -10.02
C LEU A 99 7.97 -10.01 -9.83
N LEU A 100 7.79 -11.03 -9.00
CA LEU A 100 8.80 -12.07 -8.83
C LEU A 100 8.97 -12.90 -10.10
N ARG A 101 7.90 -13.17 -10.85
CA ARG A 101 7.98 -13.85 -12.16
C ARG A 101 8.64 -12.98 -13.23
N ALA A 102 8.48 -11.67 -13.13
CA ALA A 102 9.25 -10.71 -13.94
C ALA A 102 10.72 -10.58 -13.49
N ARG A 103 11.14 -11.31 -12.46
CA ARG A 103 12.50 -11.33 -11.90
C ARG A 103 12.98 -9.99 -11.35
N PHE A 104 12.08 -9.25 -10.70
CA PHE A 104 12.45 -8.18 -9.77
C PHE A 104 12.80 -8.76 -8.39
N ASP A 105 13.77 -8.15 -7.72
CA ASP A 105 13.84 -8.21 -6.26
C ASP A 105 12.68 -7.37 -5.69
N VAL A 106 11.92 -7.92 -4.74
CA VAL A 106 10.70 -7.27 -4.24
C VAL A 106 10.73 -7.13 -2.72
N TYR A 107 10.35 -5.95 -2.23
CA TYR A 107 10.25 -5.61 -0.82
C TYR A 107 8.80 -5.23 -0.50
N VAL A 108 8.16 -5.98 0.38
CA VAL A 108 6.80 -5.75 0.84
C VAL A 108 6.84 -5.12 2.21
N CYS A 109 6.23 -3.95 2.36
CA CYS A 109 6.24 -3.19 3.60
C CYS A 109 4.93 -3.36 4.35
N ASP A 110 5.01 -3.48 5.67
CA ASP A 110 3.95 -3.04 6.57
C ASP A 110 4.36 -1.66 7.09
N ALA A 111 3.58 -0.63 6.75
CA ALA A 111 3.81 0.73 7.21
C ALA A 111 3.84 0.81 8.73
N VAL A 112 4.31 1.94 9.28
CA VAL A 112 4.16 2.27 10.71
C VAL A 112 2.73 1.93 11.15
N GLU A 113 2.57 1.54 12.42
CA GLU A 113 1.28 1.25 13.09
C GLU A 113 0.44 0.10 12.49
N ARG A 114 1.01 -0.67 11.57
CA ARG A 114 0.23 -1.60 10.74
C ARG A 114 0.81 -3.01 10.75
N GLY A 115 -0.06 -4.01 10.84
CA GLY A 115 0.32 -5.42 10.77
C GLY A 115 1.51 -5.76 11.68
N ARG A 116 2.59 -6.25 11.08
CA ARG A 116 3.82 -6.66 11.79
C ARG A 116 4.65 -5.49 12.30
N ALA A 117 4.41 -4.26 11.85
CA ALA A 117 5.03 -3.07 12.43
C ALA A 117 4.55 -2.77 13.86
N GLY A 118 3.46 -3.42 14.30
CA GLY A 118 2.85 -3.23 15.61
C GLY A 118 2.25 -1.83 15.76
N TRP A 119 1.57 -1.58 16.86
CA TRP A 119 1.03 -0.27 17.22
C TRP A 119 1.46 0.08 18.64
N SER A 120 1.55 1.36 18.93
CA SER A 120 1.95 1.85 20.25
C SER A 120 0.76 2.01 21.17
N ARG A 121 1.03 2.08 22.48
CA ARG A 121 -0.01 2.30 23.47
C ARG A 121 -0.79 3.57 23.19
N TRP A 122 -2.10 3.46 23.32
CA TRP A 122 -3.04 4.57 23.27
C TRP A 122 -3.76 4.65 24.63
N PRO A 123 -3.97 5.85 25.21
CA PRO A 123 -3.65 7.17 24.63
C PRO A 123 -2.23 7.68 24.92
N GLU A 124 -1.37 6.90 25.58
CA GLU A 124 -0.13 7.44 26.15
C GLU A 124 0.97 7.75 25.13
N ILE A 125 1.08 6.96 24.05
CA ILE A 125 2.06 7.20 22.97
C ILE A 125 1.33 7.73 21.74
N TYR A 126 0.32 7.01 21.28
CA TYR A 126 -0.58 7.50 20.24
C TYR A 126 -1.71 8.26 20.91
N THR A 127 -1.96 9.50 20.47
CA THR A 127 -2.91 10.40 21.14
C THR A 127 -4.33 10.30 20.55
N GLN A 128 -4.48 9.68 19.38
CA GLN A 128 -5.77 9.43 18.73
C GLN A 128 -6.16 7.96 18.79
N ALA A 129 -7.45 7.69 18.92
CA ALA A 129 -7.96 6.32 18.92
C ALA A 129 -7.79 5.67 17.53
N PRO A 130 -7.55 4.35 17.48
CA PRO A 130 -7.55 3.62 16.21
C PRO A 130 -8.89 3.75 15.48
N LEU A 131 -8.81 3.94 14.17
CA LEU A 131 -9.94 3.87 13.26
C LEU A 131 -10.09 2.43 12.75
N HIS A 132 -11.28 1.86 12.98
CA HIS A 132 -11.69 0.56 12.48
C HIS A 132 -12.70 0.76 11.35
N ARG A 133 -12.44 0.14 10.20
CA ARG A 133 -13.32 0.23 9.03
C ARG A 133 -14.44 -0.80 9.12
N THR A 134 -15.67 -0.37 8.86
CA THR A 134 -16.81 -1.31 8.75
C THR A 134 -16.90 -1.91 7.36
N LEU A 135 -17.54 -3.08 7.25
CA LEU A 135 -17.79 -3.73 5.96
C LEU A 135 -18.59 -2.84 5.01
N ASP A 136 -19.62 -2.17 5.54
CA ASP A 136 -20.48 -1.22 4.84
C ASP A 136 -19.67 -0.05 4.25
N GLU A 137 -18.82 0.57 5.07
CA GLU A 137 -17.93 1.66 4.63
C GLU A 137 -16.96 1.16 3.57
N GLY A 138 -16.35 -0.01 3.76
CA GLY A 138 -15.43 -0.60 2.80
C GLY A 138 -16.09 -0.92 1.46
N TRP A 139 -17.32 -1.40 1.45
CA TRP A 139 -18.06 -1.74 0.23
C TRP A 139 -18.22 -0.52 -0.69
N ASP A 140 -18.65 0.61 -0.14
CA ASP A 140 -18.84 1.88 -0.85
C ASP A 140 -17.50 2.57 -1.17
N MET A 141 -16.66 2.77 -0.15
CA MET A 141 -15.39 3.49 -0.29
C MET A 141 -14.45 2.80 -1.29
N PHE A 142 -14.47 1.48 -1.39
CA PHE A 142 -13.63 0.73 -2.33
C PHE A 142 -14.28 0.55 -3.71
N ARG A 143 -15.42 1.21 -3.91
CA ARG A 143 -16.19 1.22 -5.16
C ARG A 143 -16.50 -0.19 -5.64
N ILE A 144 -16.87 -1.06 -4.70
CA ILE A 144 -17.32 -2.42 -5.01
C ILE A 144 -18.78 -2.37 -5.47
N GLY A 145 -19.60 -1.61 -4.76
CA GLY A 145 -20.98 -1.28 -5.12
C GLY A 145 -21.44 -0.04 -4.37
N PRO A 146 -22.68 0.42 -4.62
CA PRO A 146 -23.23 1.57 -3.90
C PRO A 146 -23.41 1.25 -2.41
N ALA A 147 -23.42 2.26 -1.55
CA ALA A 147 -23.59 2.12 -0.10
C ALA A 147 -24.83 1.28 0.28
N GLU A 148 -25.98 1.52 -0.33
CA GLU A 148 -27.21 0.76 -0.11
C GLU A 148 -27.19 -0.65 -0.74
N GLY A 149 -26.10 -1.00 -1.43
CA GLY A 149 -25.82 -2.30 -2.00
C GLY A 149 -25.22 -3.30 -1.01
N TYR A 150 -24.61 -2.85 0.11
CA TYR A 150 -24.06 -3.77 1.10
C TYR A 150 -25.15 -4.43 1.96
N ARG A 151 -24.97 -5.72 2.27
CA ARG A 151 -25.79 -6.50 3.21
C ARG A 151 -24.89 -7.44 3.99
N THR A 152 -25.23 -7.70 5.26
CA THR A 152 -24.51 -8.64 6.14
C THR A 152 -24.35 -10.00 5.48
N HIS A 153 -25.44 -10.56 4.93
CA HIS A 153 -25.40 -11.82 4.18
C HIS A 153 -24.98 -11.60 2.73
N ALA A 154 -23.99 -12.36 2.28
CA ALA A 154 -23.40 -12.22 0.96
C ALA A 154 -24.42 -12.29 -0.19
N GLN A 155 -25.45 -13.13 -0.09
CA GLN A 155 -26.46 -13.26 -1.15
C GLN A 155 -27.28 -11.99 -1.39
N GLY A 156 -27.33 -11.08 -0.40
CA GLY A 156 -28.06 -9.82 -0.51
C GLY A 156 -27.22 -8.65 -1.02
N ARG A 157 -25.91 -8.83 -1.21
CA ARG A 157 -25.01 -7.75 -1.63
C ARG A 157 -25.18 -7.45 -3.12
N ARG A 158 -25.15 -6.16 -3.47
CA ARG A 158 -25.22 -5.67 -4.86
C ARG A 158 -24.01 -4.82 -5.18
N ALA A 159 -23.21 -5.29 -6.13
CA ALA A 159 -22.04 -4.59 -6.65
C ALA A 159 -22.45 -3.61 -7.76
N HIS A 160 -21.50 -2.80 -8.22
CA HIS A 160 -21.67 -2.08 -9.49
C HIS A 160 -21.71 -3.07 -10.67
N ASP A 161 -22.45 -2.71 -11.71
CA ASP A 161 -22.48 -3.50 -12.94
C ASP A 161 -21.09 -3.55 -13.58
N GLY A 162 -20.65 -4.75 -13.98
CA GLY A 162 -19.33 -4.96 -14.55
C GLY A 162 -18.17 -5.00 -13.55
N GLN A 163 -18.45 -4.97 -12.24
CA GLN A 163 -17.44 -5.03 -11.19
C GLN A 163 -16.45 -6.19 -11.36
N GLN A 164 -15.15 -5.86 -11.32
CA GLN A 164 -14.06 -6.83 -11.44
C GLN A 164 -13.60 -7.37 -10.09
N PHE A 165 -13.88 -6.70 -8.97
CA PHE A 165 -13.57 -7.24 -7.66
C PHE A 165 -14.31 -8.58 -7.44
N PRO A 166 -13.64 -9.65 -6.92
CA PRO A 166 -14.29 -10.92 -6.62
C PRO A 166 -15.19 -10.81 -5.37
N VAL A 167 -16.41 -10.31 -5.56
CA VAL A 167 -17.35 -9.97 -4.47
C VAL A 167 -17.71 -11.14 -3.55
N GLU A 168 -17.64 -12.38 -4.03
CA GLU A 168 -17.79 -13.60 -3.26
C GLU A 168 -16.71 -13.78 -2.18
N ALA A 169 -15.55 -13.13 -2.35
CA ALA A 169 -14.43 -13.17 -1.44
C ALA A 169 -14.34 -11.93 -0.54
N PHE A 170 -15.36 -11.06 -0.53
CA PHE A 170 -15.33 -9.79 0.23
C PHE A 170 -15.08 -9.97 1.73
N ASP A 171 -15.63 -11.01 2.37
CA ASP A 171 -15.41 -11.24 3.80
C ASP A 171 -13.97 -11.70 4.09
N ARG A 172 -13.35 -12.45 3.17
CA ARG A 172 -11.94 -12.83 3.28
C ARG A 172 -11.02 -11.64 3.06
N PHE A 173 -11.37 -10.79 2.09
CA PHE A 173 -10.71 -9.50 1.89
C PHE A 173 -10.80 -8.65 3.15
N ALA A 174 -11.97 -8.55 3.77
CA ALA A 174 -12.14 -7.78 4.98
C ALA A 174 -11.42 -8.34 6.20
N ALA A 175 -11.20 -9.66 6.26
CA ALA A 175 -10.41 -10.30 7.31
C ALA A 175 -8.94 -9.83 7.33
N GLN A 176 -8.44 -9.22 6.24
CA GLN A 176 -7.09 -8.67 6.18
C GLN A 176 -7.00 -7.22 6.67
N TRP A 177 -8.15 -6.57 6.92
CA TRP A 177 -8.15 -5.17 7.34
C TRP A 177 -7.63 -5.03 8.77
N VAL A 178 -6.85 -3.98 8.99
CA VAL A 178 -6.26 -3.67 10.28
C VAL A 178 -6.55 -2.22 10.66
N PRO A 179 -6.52 -1.88 11.95
CA PRO A 179 -6.76 -0.52 12.39
C PRO A 179 -5.73 0.46 11.81
N ARG A 180 -6.12 1.73 11.68
CA ARG A 180 -5.24 2.82 11.24
C ARG A 180 -5.45 4.07 12.09
N TRP A 181 -4.52 5.01 12.04
CA TRP A 181 -4.68 6.32 12.68
C TRP A 181 -4.68 7.45 11.65
N ALA A 182 -5.20 8.60 12.08
CA ALA A 182 -5.06 9.86 11.37
C ALA A 182 -3.89 10.66 11.98
N GLY A 183 -3.27 11.53 11.19
CA GLY A 183 -2.20 12.41 11.67
C GLY A 183 -0.83 11.75 11.85
N HIS A 184 -0.68 10.48 11.48
CA HIS A 184 0.59 9.73 11.56
C HIS A 184 1.37 9.73 10.23
N GLU A 185 1.01 10.61 9.29
CA GLU A 185 1.63 10.71 7.96
C GLU A 185 3.13 11.01 8.03
N GLU A 186 3.55 11.98 8.85
CA GLU A 186 4.98 12.33 8.97
C GLU A 186 5.80 11.22 9.65
N ALA A 187 5.25 10.54 10.67
CA ALA A 187 5.91 9.40 11.28
C ALA A 187 6.09 8.25 10.27
N THR A 188 5.09 8.03 9.43
CA THR A 188 5.12 7.04 8.36
C THR A 188 6.14 7.41 7.28
N LEU A 189 6.17 8.67 6.83
CA LEU A 189 7.16 9.17 5.87
C LEU A 189 8.59 9.10 6.42
N ALA A 190 8.79 9.37 7.72
CA ALA A 190 10.10 9.23 8.36
C ALA A 190 10.61 7.78 8.31
N ALA A 191 9.74 6.79 8.57
CA ALA A 191 10.10 5.38 8.47
C ALA A 191 10.40 4.96 7.01
N TYR A 192 9.59 5.41 6.04
CA TYR A 192 9.89 5.19 4.62
C TYR A 192 11.20 5.85 4.19
N GLY A 193 11.51 7.07 4.65
CA GLY A 193 12.79 7.73 4.41
C GLY A 193 13.98 6.96 4.99
N ALA A 194 13.81 6.36 6.18
CA ALA A 194 14.82 5.48 6.77
C ALA A 194 15.00 4.18 5.95
N LEU A 195 13.91 3.62 5.41
CA LEU A 195 13.97 2.49 4.49
C LEU A 195 14.75 2.84 3.22
N LEU A 196 14.41 3.95 2.57
CA LEU A 196 15.07 4.41 1.34
C LEU A 196 16.56 4.69 1.57
N THR A 197 16.91 5.30 2.69
CA THR A 197 18.31 5.49 3.10
C THR A 197 19.05 4.15 3.23
N ARG A 198 18.40 3.14 3.82
CA ARG A 198 19.00 1.81 4.03
C ARG A 198 19.12 1.00 2.74
N MET A 199 18.12 1.05 1.87
CA MET A 199 18.06 0.25 0.65
C MET A 199 18.83 0.87 -0.51
N GLY A 200 18.97 2.20 -0.52
CA GLY A 200 19.47 2.93 -1.67
C GLY A 200 18.42 3.03 -2.77
N ARG A 201 18.88 3.05 -4.02
CA ARG A 201 18.06 3.41 -5.17
C ARG A 201 17.08 2.29 -5.53
N CYS A 202 15.79 2.60 -5.66
CA CYS A 202 14.73 1.63 -5.89
C CYS A 202 13.52 2.21 -6.66
N ILE A 203 12.60 1.35 -7.05
CA ILE A 203 11.30 1.74 -7.62
C ILE A 203 10.23 1.58 -6.53
N VAL A 204 9.35 2.57 -6.39
CA VAL A 204 8.27 2.54 -5.39
C VAL A 204 6.93 2.37 -6.08
N VAL A 205 6.18 1.34 -5.68
CA VAL A 205 4.78 1.14 -6.08
C VAL A 205 3.91 1.30 -4.84
N GLY A 206 3.07 2.33 -4.84
CA GLY A 206 2.20 2.67 -3.71
C GLY A 206 0.73 2.56 -4.09
N HIS A 207 -0.10 2.03 -3.19
CA HIS A 207 -1.55 2.00 -3.35
C HIS A 207 -2.25 2.95 -2.39
N SER A 208 -3.25 3.72 -2.84
CA SER A 208 -4.11 4.53 -1.97
C SER A 208 -3.29 5.50 -1.10
N GLN A 209 -3.37 5.39 0.23
CA GLN A 209 -2.53 6.17 1.14
C GLN A 209 -1.03 5.94 0.87
N GLY A 210 -0.62 4.70 0.60
CA GLY A 210 0.74 4.35 0.16
C GLY A 210 1.12 4.99 -1.17
N GLY A 211 0.17 5.21 -2.07
CA GLY A 211 0.37 5.96 -3.31
C GLY A 211 0.73 7.43 -3.04
N GLY A 212 0.01 8.08 -2.14
CA GLY A 212 0.34 9.44 -1.71
C GLY A 212 1.70 9.55 -1.02
N PHE A 213 2.05 8.57 -0.16
CA PHE A 213 3.38 8.50 0.42
C PHE A 213 4.47 8.29 -0.64
N ALA A 214 4.22 7.44 -1.66
CA ALA A 214 5.16 7.20 -2.73
C ALA A 214 5.44 8.47 -3.56
N LEU A 215 4.39 9.24 -3.88
CA LEU A 215 4.52 10.53 -4.56
C LEU A 215 5.33 11.54 -3.73
N GLU A 216 5.07 11.62 -2.42
CA GLU A 216 5.83 12.49 -1.53
C GLU A 216 7.27 12.01 -1.33
N ALA A 217 7.50 10.70 -1.31
CA ALA A 217 8.85 10.14 -1.22
C ALA A 217 9.68 10.43 -2.47
N ALA A 218 9.08 10.37 -3.66
CA ALA A 218 9.74 10.76 -4.91
C ALA A 218 10.20 12.23 -4.90
N ARG A 219 9.44 13.10 -4.22
CA ARG A 219 9.75 14.51 -4.03
C ARG A 219 10.84 14.75 -2.98
N ARG A 220 10.78 14.07 -1.83
CA ARG A 220 11.72 14.24 -0.70
C ARG A 220 13.06 13.54 -0.92
N TRP A 221 13.06 12.39 -1.60
CA TRP A 221 14.24 11.55 -1.81
C TRP A 221 14.44 11.19 -3.30
N PRO A 222 14.54 12.19 -4.21
CA PRO A 222 14.64 11.94 -5.64
C PRO A 222 15.94 11.21 -6.06
N GLY A 223 16.97 11.20 -5.19
CA GLY A 223 18.17 10.40 -5.41
C GLY A 223 18.00 8.90 -5.12
N GLN A 224 17.03 8.54 -4.28
CA GLN A 224 16.75 7.14 -3.88
C GLN A 224 15.56 6.57 -4.66
N VAL A 225 14.56 7.38 -4.99
CA VAL A 225 13.42 6.93 -5.80
C VAL A 225 13.76 7.08 -7.28
N ALA A 226 13.94 5.96 -7.97
CA ALA A 226 14.26 5.94 -9.40
C ALA A 226 13.02 6.05 -10.30
N ALA A 227 11.88 5.56 -9.83
CA ALA A 227 10.58 5.65 -10.48
C ALA A 227 9.49 5.47 -9.42
N VAL A 228 8.31 6.05 -9.64
CA VAL A 228 7.16 5.89 -8.76
C VAL A 228 5.90 5.53 -9.54
N ALA A 229 5.22 4.45 -9.14
CA ALA A 229 3.88 4.12 -9.61
C ALA A 229 2.88 4.26 -8.46
N ALA A 230 1.96 5.21 -8.59
CA ALA A 230 0.90 5.46 -7.64
C ALA A 230 -0.42 4.89 -8.18
N ILE A 231 -0.94 3.87 -7.51
CA ILE A 231 -2.18 3.18 -7.85
C ILE A 231 -3.29 3.74 -6.96
N GLU A 232 -4.29 4.38 -7.56
CA GLU A 232 -5.43 4.99 -6.86
C GLU A 232 -5.01 5.90 -5.68
N PRO A 233 -4.02 6.80 -5.82
CA PRO A 233 -3.48 7.54 -4.68
C PRO A 233 -4.54 8.40 -3.99
N SER A 234 -4.63 8.32 -2.66
CA SER A 234 -5.59 9.11 -1.87
C SER A 234 -5.03 10.48 -1.44
N GLY A 235 -3.89 10.89 -2.01
CA GLY A 235 -3.19 12.11 -1.67
C GLY A 235 -2.00 12.31 -2.60
N ALA A 236 -1.50 13.54 -2.65
CA ALA A 236 -0.31 13.92 -3.41
C ALA A 236 0.33 15.14 -2.74
N PRO A 237 1.62 15.41 -3.02
CA PRO A 237 2.23 16.68 -2.65
C PRO A 237 1.44 17.84 -3.26
N ARG A 238 1.46 18.99 -2.59
CA ARG A 238 0.82 20.18 -3.17
C ARG A 238 1.57 20.63 -4.43
N PRO A 239 0.89 21.20 -5.43
CA PRO A 239 1.53 21.73 -6.65
C PRO A 239 2.66 22.73 -6.39
N ASP A 240 2.55 23.52 -5.30
CA ASP A 240 3.54 24.52 -4.86
C ASP A 240 4.68 23.93 -4.02
N ALA A 241 4.68 22.61 -3.77
CA ALA A 241 5.70 21.93 -2.98
C ALA A 241 6.85 21.37 -3.82
N LEU A 242 6.86 21.58 -5.14
CA LEU A 242 7.96 21.17 -5.99
C LEU A 242 9.28 21.83 -5.54
N PRO A 243 10.43 21.13 -5.60
CA PRO A 243 11.69 21.68 -5.14
C PRO A 243 12.10 22.96 -5.89
N ASP A 244 12.58 23.95 -5.13
CA ASP A 244 13.17 25.20 -5.62
C ASP A 244 14.55 25.39 -4.93
N PRO A 245 15.69 25.37 -5.64
CA PRO A 245 15.81 25.27 -7.10
C PRO A 245 15.35 23.90 -7.65
N PRO A 246 14.93 23.83 -8.93
CA PRO A 246 14.48 22.58 -9.55
C PRO A 246 15.55 21.48 -9.47
N VAL A 247 15.12 20.29 -9.03
CA VAL A 247 15.92 19.06 -9.08
C VAL A 247 15.27 18.06 -10.02
N SER A 248 16.06 17.15 -10.60
CA SER A 248 15.51 16.09 -11.43
C SER A 248 14.67 15.14 -10.57
N LEU A 249 13.36 15.12 -10.80
CA LEU A 249 12.44 14.17 -10.18
C LEU A 249 12.29 12.90 -11.05
N PRO A 250 12.03 11.74 -10.45
CA PRO A 250 11.89 10.48 -11.20
C PRO A 250 10.62 10.48 -12.08
N PRO A 251 10.52 9.57 -13.07
CA PRO A 251 9.28 9.33 -13.79
C PRO A 251 8.16 8.86 -12.85
N HIS A 252 6.95 9.35 -13.11
CA HIS A 252 5.74 9.04 -12.35
C HIS A 252 4.72 8.31 -13.22
N LEU A 253 4.09 7.26 -12.68
CA LEU A 253 2.86 6.67 -13.20
C LEU A 253 1.73 6.90 -12.19
N CYS A 254 0.60 7.44 -12.64
CA CYS A 254 -0.63 7.52 -11.84
C CYS A 254 -1.71 6.67 -12.52
N MET A 255 -2.22 5.66 -11.80
CA MET A 255 -3.18 4.69 -12.32
C MET A 255 -4.52 4.80 -11.59
N TRP A 256 -5.62 4.81 -12.34
CA TRP A 256 -6.99 4.88 -11.84
C TRP A 256 -7.86 3.82 -12.50
N GLY A 257 -8.67 3.13 -11.69
CA GLY A 257 -9.71 2.20 -12.08
C GLY A 257 -11.00 2.91 -12.48
N ASP A 258 -12.12 2.24 -12.22
CA ASP A 258 -13.45 2.67 -12.67
C ASP A 258 -14.31 3.19 -11.51
N PHE A 259 -15.51 3.66 -11.84
CA PHE A 259 -16.56 4.10 -10.91
C PHE A 259 -16.21 5.34 -10.07
N LEU A 260 -15.11 6.05 -10.35
CA LEU A 260 -14.72 7.26 -9.61
C LEU A 260 -15.84 8.32 -9.59
N ALA A 261 -16.54 8.49 -10.71
CA ALA A 261 -17.61 9.47 -10.86
C ALA A 261 -18.82 9.20 -9.94
N LEU A 262 -18.95 7.99 -9.42
CA LEU A 262 -20.05 7.59 -8.54
C LEU A 262 -19.82 7.98 -7.07
N HIS A 263 -18.61 8.43 -6.72
CA HIS A 263 -18.25 8.66 -5.32
C HIS A 263 -17.51 10.00 -5.13
N PRO A 264 -18.12 11.02 -4.50
CA PRO A 264 -17.59 12.39 -4.44
C PRO A 264 -16.16 12.53 -3.88
N ILE A 265 -15.77 11.73 -2.88
CA ILE A 265 -14.40 11.80 -2.34
C ILE A 265 -13.34 11.37 -3.38
N TRP A 266 -13.65 10.43 -4.26
CA TRP A 266 -12.72 9.92 -5.27
C TRP A 266 -12.46 10.94 -6.36
N LEU A 267 -13.47 11.73 -6.73
CA LEU A 267 -13.29 12.90 -7.59
C LEU A 267 -12.31 13.89 -6.96
N ARG A 268 -12.44 14.19 -5.66
CA ARG A 268 -11.51 15.08 -4.95
C ARG A 268 -10.10 14.53 -4.84
N TYR A 269 -9.94 13.22 -4.58
CA TYR A 269 -8.62 12.59 -4.58
C TYR A 269 -7.96 12.69 -5.95
N ARG A 270 -8.71 12.39 -7.02
CA ARG A 270 -8.21 12.51 -8.39
C ARG A 270 -7.84 13.95 -8.74
N GLU A 271 -8.70 14.92 -8.43
CA GLU A 271 -8.45 16.34 -8.69
C GLU A 271 -7.14 16.83 -8.04
N ASN A 272 -6.90 16.44 -6.78
CA ASN A 272 -5.68 16.77 -6.04
C ASN A 272 -4.43 16.17 -6.69
N VAL A 273 -4.49 14.89 -7.06
CA VAL A 273 -3.38 14.18 -7.71
C VAL A 273 -3.12 14.74 -9.11
N ASP A 274 -4.16 15.03 -9.88
CA ASP A 274 -4.06 15.61 -11.22
C ASP A 274 -3.43 17.01 -11.18
N ALA A 275 -3.69 17.79 -10.13
CA ALA A 275 -3.05 19.09 -9.92
C ALA A 275 -1.54 18.94 -9.70
N TYR A 276 -1.11 17.97 -8.89
CA TYR A 276 0.31 17.66 -8.72
C TYR A 276 0.95 17.15 -10.01
N CYS A 277 0.30 16.24 -10.73
CA CYS A 277 0.76 15.75 -12.03
C CYS A 277 0.94 16.89 -13.05
N ARG A 278 0.01 17.86 -13.10
CA ARG A 278 0.15 19.05 -13.96
C ARG A 278 1.37 19.88 -13.57
N ALA A 279 1.62 20.08 -12.28
CA ALA A 279 2.80 20.80 -11.80
C ALA A 279 4.11 20.10 -12.22
N LEU A 280 4.17 18.77 -12.06
CA LEU A 280 5.30 17.95 -12.51
C LEU A 280 5.54 18.08 -14.03
N GLN A 281 4.48 18.01 -14.83
CA GLN A 281 4.57 18.17 -16.29
C GLN A 281 5.06 19.56 -16.69
N SER A 282 4.59 20.62 -16.01
CA SER A 282 5.09 21.99 -16.21
C SER A 282 6.57 22.13 -15.85
N ALA A 283 7.05 21.34 -14.89
CA ALA A 283 8.46 21.22 -14.53
C ALA A 283 9.24 20.20 -15.40
N GLN A 284 8.66 19.78 -16.53
CA GLN A 284 9.26 18.85 -17.50
C GLN A 284 9.60 17.45 -16.95
N VAL A 285 8.95 17.03 -15.87
CA VAL A 285 9.05 15.67 -15.33
C VAL A 285 8.17 14.73 -16.17
N ARG A 286 8.67 13.52 -16.47
CA ARG A 286 7.89 12.48 -17.14
C ARG A 286 6.75 12.01 -16.23
N VAL A 287 5.51 12.23 -16.66
CA VAL A 287 4.30 11.75 -15.98
C VAL A 287 3.43 10.98 -16.96
N ASP A 288 3.25 9.69 -16.69
CA ASP A 288 2.35 8.80 -17.40
C ASP A 288 1.04 8.68 -16.61
N ARG A 289 -0.10 8.93 -17.26
CA ARG A 289 -1.44 8.75 -16.67
C ARG A 289 -2.07 7.51 -17.29
N CYS A 290 -2.65 6.66 -16.44
CA CYS A 290 -3.28 5.41 -16.82
C CYS A 290 -4.70 5.38 -16.24
N ASP A 291 -5.67 5.80 -17.04
CA ASP A 291 -7.08 5.60 -16.72
C ASP A 291 -7.52 4.27 -17.32
N LEU A 292 -7.65 3.22 -16.50
CA LEU A 292 -7.90 1.85 -16.95
C LEU A 292 -9.11 1.73 -17.89
N PRO A 293 -10.26 2.40 -17.63
CA PRO A 293 -11.39 2.36 -18.57
C PRO A 293 -11.07 2.97 -19.94
N ALA A 294 -10.22 4.00 -20.00
CA ALA A 294 -9.79 4.59 -21.28
C ALA A 294 -8.83 3.68 -22.05
N GLU A 295 -8.16 2.76 -21.36
CA GLU A 295 -7.31 1.71 -21.94
C GLU A 295 -8.09 0.40 -22.21
N GLY A 296 -9.42 0.40 -22.06
CA GLY A 296 -10.29 -0.76 -22.33
C GLY A 296 -10.41 -1.76 -21.19
N LEU A 297 -9.88 -1.44 -20.01
CA LEU A 297 -9.99 -2.23 -18.79
C LEU A 297 -11.08 -1.63 -17.89
N HIS A 298 -12.30 -2.17 -18.01
CA HIS A 298 -13.49 -1.64 -17.35
C HIS A 298 -13.84 -2.40 -16.06
N GLY A 299 -14.51 -1.69 -15.15
CA GLY A 299 -15.09 -2.27 -13.95
C GLY A 299 -14.11 -2.49 -12.80
N ASN A 300 -12.90 -1.93 -12.89
CA ASN A 300 -11.90 -2.04 -11.82
C ASN A 300 -12.34 -1.29 -10.55
N SER A 301 -12.20 -1.96 -9.41
CA SER A 301 -12.43 -1.39 -8.09
C SER A 301 -11.27 -0.49 -7.66
N HIS A 302 -11.30 -0.04 -6.40
CA HIS A 302 -10.14 0.57 -5.75
C HIS A 302 -8.94 -0.39 -5.59
N PHE A 303 -9.13 -1.69 -5.76
CA PHE A 303 -8.08 -2.71 -5.63
C PHE A 303 -7.83 -3.43 -6.96
N PRO A 304 -7.33 -2.71 -7.99
CA PRO A 304 -7.09 -3.34 -9.29
C PRO A 304 -6.04 -4.46 -9.25
N MET A 305 -5.21 -4.51 -8.20
CA MET A 305 -4.29 -5.62 -7.95
C MET A 305 -4.98 -6.91 -7.44
N MET A 306 -6.23 -6.82 -6.99
CA MET A 306 -7.03 -7.95 -6.49
C MET A 306 -8.22 -8.28 -7.38
N ASP A 307 -8.58 -7.38 -8.29
CA ASP A 307 -9.66 -7.59 -9.26
C ASP A 307 -9.42 -8.82 -10.15
N ARG A 308 -10.48 -9.36 -10.76
CA ARG A 308 -10.40 -10.54 -11.64
C ARG A 308 -9.50 -10.34 -12.85
N ASN A 309 -9.40 -9.10 -13.32
CA ASN A 309 -8.51 -8.69 -14.41
C ASN A 309 -7.14 -8.18 -13.90
N SER A 310 -6.75 -8.49 -12.66
CA SER A 310 -5.49 -8.03 -12.03
C SER A 310 -4.24 -8.31 -12.85
N ASP A 311 -4.22 -9.40 -13.62
CA ASP A 311 -3.08 -9.77 -14.47
C ASP A 311 -2.93 -8.83 -15.67
N ALA A 312 -4.05 -8.34 -16.22
CA ALA A 312 -4.04 -7.38 -17.33
C ALA A 312 -3.56 -6.01 -16.83
N VAL A 313 -4.06 -5.57 -15.67
CA VAL A 313 -3.59 -4.33 -15.04
C VAL A 313 -2.12 -4.45 -14.61
N GLY A 314 -1.73 -5.60 -14.04
CA GLY A 314 -0.36 -5.88 -13.64
C GLY A 314 0.61 -5.90 -14.82
N ARG A 315 0.18 -6.38 -16.00
CA ARG A 315 0.95 -6.27 -17.26
C ARG A 315 1.24 -4.82 -17.61
N ARG A 316 0.22 -3.96 -17.55
CA ARG A 316 0.35 -2.53 -17.85
C ARG A 316 1.32 -1.81 -16.91
N LEU A 317 1.35 -2.22 -15.63
CA LEU A 317 2.36 -1.76 -14.67
C LEU A 317 3.76 -2.28 -15.05
N LEU A 318 3.91 -3.58 -15.33
CA LEU A 318 5.19 -4.18 -15.73
C LEU A 318 5.78 -3.51 -16.95
N ASP A 319 5.01 -3.33 -18.02
CA ASP A 319 5.48 -2.71 -19.26
C ASP A 319 6.04 -1.30 -18.98
N TRP A 320 5.40 -0.56 -18.07
CA TRP A 320 5.90 0.75 -17.65
C TRP A 320 7.18 0.65 -16.82
N LEU A 321 7.26 -0.29 -15.87
CA LEU A 321 8.45 -0.52 -15.05
C LEU A 321 9.66 -0.95 -15.90
N GLU A 322 9.45 -1.84 -16.88
CA GLU A 322 10.48 -2.27 -17.82
C GLU A 322 10.96 -1.09 -18.68
N ALA A 323 10.04 -0.26 -19.18
CA ALA A 323 10.41 0.94 -19.94
C ALA A 323 11.19 1.98 -19.11
N CYS A 324 10.98 2.04 -17.79
CA CYS A 324 11.73 2.91 -16.89
C CYS A 324 13.11 2.36 -16.50
N THR A 325 13.32 1.04 -16.61
CA THR A 325 14.59 0.38 -16.22
C THR A 325 15.48 0.02 -17.40
N ALA A 326 14.97 0.12 -18.63
CA ALA A 326 15.73 -0.08 -19.87
C ALA A 326 16.55 1.14 -20.31
N ALA A 327 16.37 2.30 -19.66
CA ALA A 327 17.10 3.55 -19.90
C ALA A 327 18.20 3.75 -18.85
#